data_AF-A0A7V2X863-F1
#
_entry.id   AF-A0A7V2X863-F1
#
_cell.length_a   1.000
_cell.length_b   1.000
_cell.length_c   1.000
_cell.angle_alpha   90.00
_cell.angle_beta   90.00
_cell.angle_gamma   90.00
#
_symmetry.space_group_name_H-M   'P 1'
#
loop_
_entity.id
_entity.type
_entity.pdbx_description
1 polymer ?
#
loop_
_entity_poly.entity_id
_entity_poly.type
_entity_poly.pdbx_seq_one_letter_code
_entity_poly.pdbx_strand_id
1 'polypeptide(L)'
;MVNLPFHWHVVVGGYAFGLVYMATEPVTAAHSETGKYIYGFLIGALVVLIRVFNPAYPEGVMLAILFMNMMAPLIDHFVVEHNIRRRAMRHATV
;
A
#
# COMPACT_ATOMS: atom_id res chain seq x y z
N MET A 1 21.75 -6.25 3.22
CA MET A 1 21.11 -5.99 1.90
C MET A 1 21.59 -4.71 1.21
N VAL A 2 22.44 -3.88 1.83
CA VAL A 2 22.88 -2.58 1.27
C VAL A 2 23.82 -2.70 0.05
N ASN A 3 24.36 -3.89 -0.20
CA ASN A 3 25.31 -4.16 -1.29
C ASN A 3 24.67 -4.76 -2.55
N LEU A 4 23.34 -4.86 -2.60
CA LEU A 4 22.60 -5.37 -3.76
C LEU A 4 22.17 -4.19 -4.66
N PRO A 5 22.27 -4.31 -5.99
CA PRO A 5 21.76 -3.29 -6.89
C PRO A 5 20.25 -3.09 -6.67
N PHE A 6 19.75 -1.85 -6.79
CA PHE A 6 18.36 -1.47 -6.49
C PHE A 6 17.30 -2.38 -7.16
N HIS A 7 17.58 -2.88 -8.37
CA HIS A 7 16.68 -3.75 -9.12
C HIS A 7 16.53 -5.15 -8.50
N TRP A 8 17.57 -5.66 -7.83
CA TRP A 8 17.50 -6.96 -7.15
C TRP A 8 16.61 -6.93 -5.90
N HIS A 9 16.36 -5.76 -5.31
CA HIS A 9 15.44 -5.65 -4.17
C HIS A 9 13.98 -5.95 -4.55
N VAL A 10 13.61 -5.79 -5.82
CA VAL A 10 12.24 -6.07 -6.30
C VAL A 10 12.00 -7.57 -6.51
N VAL A 11 13.06 -8.31 -6.87
CA VAL A 11 12.96 -9.74 -7.25
C VAL A 11 13.37 -10.67 -6.10
N VAL A 12 14.23 -10.21 -5.18
CA VAL A 12 14.76 -11.03 -4.08
C VAL A 12 13.87 -10.95 -2.83
N GLY A 13 13.73 -12.08 -2.13
CA GLY A 13 13.11 -12.17 -0.80
C GLY A 13 11.57 -12.09 -0.79
N GLY A 14 10.90 -12.59 -1.83
CA GLY A 14 9.43 -12.72 -1.85
C GLY A 14 8.67 -11.40 -2.07
N TYR A 15 9.34 -10.30 -2.40
CA TYR A 15 8.70 -9.00 -2.67
C TYR A 15 7.69 -9.08 -3.81
N ALA A 16 8.12 -9.56 -4.98
CA ALA A 16 7.23 -9.73 -6.13
C ALA A 16 6.09 -10.73 -5.85
N PHE A 17 6.37 -11.79 -5.09
CA PHE A 17 5.35 -12.78 -4.70
C PHE A 17 4.28 -12.16 -3.79
N GLY A 18 4.69 -11.47 -2.73
CA GLY A 18 3.75 -10.78 -1.83
C GLY A 18 2.98 -9.68 -2.53
N LEU A 19 3.60 -8.94 -3.45
CA LEU A 19 2.92 -7.89 -4.21
C LEU A 19 1.88 -8.44 -5.20
N VAL A 20 2.16 -9.56 -5.87
CA VAL A 20 1.25 -10.13 -6.88
C VAL A 20 0.14 -10.98 -6.25
N TYR A 21 0.42 -11.70 -5.17
CA TYR A 21 -0.53 -12.68 -4.60
C TYR A 21 -1.18 -12.27 -3.28
N MET A 22 -0.54 -11.42 -2.47
CA MET A 22 -1.07 -11.02 -1.17
C MET A 22 -1.62 -9.59 -1.18
N ALA A 23 -0.92 -8.64 -1.80
CA ALA A 23 -1.38 -7.24 -1.87
C ALA A 23 -2.59 -7.05 -2.82
N THR A 24 -2.88 -8.01 -3.69
CA THR A 24 -3.99 -7.99 -4.66
C THR A 24 -5.26 -8.65 -4.15
N GLU A 25 -5.30 -9.09 -2.89
CA GLU A 25 -6.51 -9.71 -2.31
C GLU A 25 -7.64 -8.68 -2.18
N PRO A 26 -8.83 -8.92 -2.78
CA PRO A 26 -9.89 -7.91 -2.87
C PRO A 26 -10.68 -7.67 -1.57
N VAL A 27 -10.54 -8.54 -0.56
CA VAL A 27 -11.36 -8.50 0.66
C VAL A 27 -10.86 -7.46 1.66
N THR A 28 -9.53 -7.35 1.79
CA THR A 28 -8.87 -6.50 2.79
C THR A 28 -8.24 -5.24 2.20
N ALA A 29 -8.17 -5.14 0.87
CA ALA A 29 -7.66 -3.97 0.17
C ALA A 29 -8.64 -2.78 0.19
N ALA A 30 -8.12 -1.59 -0.12
CA ALA A 30 -8.93 -0.40 -0.33
C ALA A 30 -9.93 -0.61 -1.49
N HIS A 31 -11.20 -0.30 -1.26
CA HIS A 31 -12.30 -0.52 -2.20
C HIS A 31 -12.38 0.61 -3.24
N SER A 32 -11.98 1.83 -2.88
CA SER A 32 -12.01 2.97 -3.79
C SER A 32 -10.88 2.92 -4.83
N GLU A 33 -11.15 3.27 -6.09
CA GLU A 33 -10.14 3.26 -7.17
C GLU A 33 -8.92 4.12 -6.81
N THR A 34 -9.13 5.32 -6.29
CA THR A 34 -8.05 6.20 -5.81
C THR A 34 -7.35 5.62 -4.57
N GLY A 35 -8.10 4.96 -3.68
CA GLY A 35 -7.56 4.29 -2.50
C GLY A 35 -6.63 3.13 -2.84
N LYS A 36 -6.94 2.35 -3.88
CA LYS A 36 -6.08 1.25 -4.36
C LYS A 36 -4.69 1.73 -4.78
N TYR A 37 -4.61 2.86 -5.50
CA TYR A 37 -3.32 3.45 -5.88
C TYR A 37 -2.50 3.90 -4.67
N ILE A 38 -3.14 4.57 -3.71
CA ILE A 38 -2.48 5.04 -2.47
C ILE A 38 -2.03 3.84 -1.63
N TYR A 39 -2.90 2.85 -1.48
CA TYR A 39 -2.65 1.63 -0.73
C TYR A 39 -1.45 0.85 -1.29
N GLY A 40 -1.41 0.59 -2.61
CA GLY A 40 -0.30 -0.11 -3.24
C GLY A 40 1.04 0.63 -3.14
N PHE A 41 1.02 1.96 -3.29
CA PHE A 41 2.21 2.79 -3.13
C PHE A 41 2.76 2.73 -1.69
N LEU A 42 1.88 2.82 -0.70
CA LEU A 42 2.25 2.78 0.71
C LEU A 42 2.84 1.42 1.12
N ILE A 43 2.30 0.30 0.62
CA ILE A 43 2.90 -1.04 0.84
C ILE A 43 4.32 -1.07 0.30
N GLY A 44 4.54 -0.66 -0.96
CA GLY A 44 5.87 -0.69 -1.58
C GLY A 44 6.89 0.16 -0.81
N ALA A 45 6.49 1.38 -0.42
CA ALA A 45 7.34 2.26 0.38
C ALA A 45 7.67 1.67 1.76
N LEU A 46 6.67 1.08 2.44
CA LEU A 46 6.84 0.48 3.76
C LEU A 46 7.76 -0.75 3.72
N VAL A 47 7.66 -1.57 2.67
CA VAL A 47 8.53 -2.73 2.51
C VAL A 47 10.00 -2.32 2.28
N VAL A 48 10.24 -1.30 1.46
CA VAL A 48 11.60 -0.76 1.28
C VAL A 48 12.14 -0.22 2.59
N LEU A 49 11.32 0.53 3.34
CA LEU A 49 11.69 1.07 4.64
C LEU A 49 12.10 -0.05 5.63
N ILE A 50 11.26 -1.08 5.77
CA ILE A 50 11.54 -2.21 6.67
C ILE A 50 12.84 -2.93 6.26
N ARG A 51 13.07 -3.12 4.96
CA ARG A 51 14.28 -3.80 4.45
C ARG A 51 15.57 -3.01 4.61
N VAL A 52 15.49 -1.67 4.62
CA VAL A 52 16.67 -0.81 4.82
C VAL A 52 16.99 -0.65 6.31
N PHE A 53 15.97 -0.47 7.15
CA PHE A 53 16.15 -0.21 8.58
C PHE A 53 16.34 -1.48 9.43
N ASN A 54 15.86 -2.64 8.97
CA ASN A 54 15.93 -3.87 9.76
C ASN A 54 16.68 -5.00 9.00
N PRO A 55 18.00 -5.13 9.18
CA PRO A 55 18.81 -6.15 8.53
C PRO A 55 18.43 -7.60 8.89
N ALA A 56 17.68 -7.80 9.99
CA ALA A 56 17.37 -9.11 10.55
C ALA A 56 16.12 -9.78 9.94
N TYR A 57 15.27 -9.03 9.21
CA TYR A 57 14.03 -9.56 8.61
C TYR A 57 13.99 -9.37 7.09
N PRO A 58 14.57 -10.31 6.31
CA PRO A 58 14.48 -10.35 4.85
C PRO A 58 13.04 -10.38 4.30
N GLU A 59 12.10 -10.86 5.12
CA GLU A 59 10.70 -11.19 4.78
C GLU A 59 9.68 -10.14 5.25
N GLY A 60 10.09 -8.88 5.48
CA GLY A 60 9.22 -7.79 5.94
C GLY A 60 8.02 -7.44 5.02
N VAL A 61 7.87 -8.12 3.89
CA VAL A 61 6.79 -7.98 2.91
C VAL A 61 5.43 -8.29 3.55
N MET A 62 5.32 -9.42 4.25
CA MET A 62 4.04 -9.84 4.84
C MET A 62 3.59 -8.91 5.96
N LEU A 63 4.52 -8.46 6.80
CA LEU A 63 4.23 -7.50 7.89
C LEU A 63 3.77 -6.15 7.33
N ALA A 64 4.39 -5.67 6.25
CA ALA A 64 3.96 -4.44 5.59
C ALA A 64 2.54 -4.56 5.02
N ILE A 65 2.21 -5.69 4.38
CA ILE A 65 0.87 -5.94 3.82
C ILE A 65 -0.17 -5.99 4.94
N LEU A 66 0.10 -6.73 6.03
CA LEU A 66 -0.82 -6.80 7.18
C LEU A 66 -1.05 -5.44 7.83
N PHE A 67 0.01 -4.64 8.00
CA PHE A 67 -0.11 -3.28 8.52
C PHE A 67 -0.95 -2.40 7.59
N MET A 68 -0.74 -2.50 6.29
CA MET A 68 -1.50 -1.72 5.32
C MET A 68 -2.96 -2.17 5.21
N ASN A 69 -3.25 -3.47 5.39
CA ASN A 69 -4.63 -3.98 5.47
C ASN A 69 -5.39 -3.37 6.64
N MET A 70 -4.73 -3.23 7.80
CA MET A 70 -5.31 -2.54 8.96
C MET A 70 -5.60 -1.06 8.66
N MET A 71 -4.78 -0.42 7.83
CA MET A 71 -4.95 1.00 7.46
C MET A 71 -5.86 1.22 6.24
N ALA A 72 -6.24 0.19 5.49
CA ALA A 72 -7.05 0.30 4.28
C ALA A 72 -8.42 0.98 4.51
N PRO A 73 -9.19 0.66 5.58
CA PRO A 73 -10.46 1.34 5.85
C PRO A 73 -10.30 2.84 6.14
N LEU A 74 -9.17 3.21 6.76
CA LEU A 74 -8.86 4.62 7.05
C LEU A 74 -8.58 5.38 5.76
N ILE A 75 -7.81 4.78 4.83
CA ILE A 75 -7.53 5.36 3.52
C ILE A 75 -8.84 5.56 2.74
N ASP A 76 -9.72 4.56 2.72
CA ASP A 76 -11.01 4.67 2.04
C ASP A 76 -11.90 5.73 2.67
N HIS A 77 -11.95 5.87 3.99
CA HIS A 77 -12.73 6.92 4.65
C HIS A 77 -12.29 8.31 4.21
N PHE A 78 -10.97 8.56 4.14
CA PHE A 78 -10.45 9.85 3.65
C PHE A 78 -10.78 10.10 2.16
N VAL A 79 -10.68 9.07 1.31
CA VAL A 79 -10.99 9.18 -0.12
C VAL A 79 -12.48 9.44 -0.35
N VAL A 80 -13.34 8.74 0.39
CA VAL A 80 -14.80 8.89 0.30
C VAL A 80 -15.23 10.27 0.77
N GLU A 81 -14.72 10.74 1.91
CA GLU A 81 -15.01 12.08 2.43
C GLU A 81 -14.61 13.17 1.43
N HIS A 82 -13.42 13.05 0.81
CA HIS A 82 -12.98 13.98 -0.22
C HIS A 82 -13.90 13.99 -1.45
N ASN A 83 -14.38 12.82 -1.86
CA ASN A 83 -15.32 12.68 -2.98
C ASN A 83 -16.70 13.28 -2.64
N ILE A 84 -17.19 13.10 -1.40
CA ILE A 84 -18.44 13.68 -0.91
C ILE A 84 -18.33 15.21 -0.91
N ARG A 85 -17.26 15.79 -0.36
CA ARG A 85 -17.01 17.24 -0.37
C ARG A 85 -16.96 17.81 -1.78
N ARG A 86 -16.27 17.14 -2.72
CA ARG A 86 -16.26 17.53 -4.14
C ARG A 86 -17.63 17.45 -4.81
N ARG A 87 -18.50 16.52 -4.39
CA ARG A 87 -19.88 16.43 -4.90
C ARG A 87 -20.76 17.55 -4.31
N ALA A 88 -20.66 17.81 -3.01
CA ALA A 88 -21.39 18.89 -2.34
C ALA A 88 -21.10 20.27 -2.97
N MET A 89 -19.82 20.58 -3.25
CA MET A 89 -19.43 21.83 -3.91
C MET A 89 -20.03 21.98 -5.33
N ARG A 90 -20.23 20.87 -6.06
CA ARG A 90 -20.85 20.92 -7.40
C ARG A 90 -22.34 21.20 -7.37
N HIS A 91 -23.05 20.74 -6.33
CA HIS A 91 -24.49 20.96 -6.18
C HIS A 91 -24.84 22.26 -5.45
N ALA A 92 -23.89 22.92 -4.79
CA ALA A 92 -24.10 24.21 -4.13
C ALA A 92 -24.03 25.43 -5.08
N THR A 93 -23.62 25.22 -6.34
CA THR A 93 -23.39 26.30 -7.32
C THR A 93 -24.52 26.39 -8.36
N VAL A 94 -25.65 25.70 -8.14
CA VAL A 94 -26.86 25.75 -9.00
C VAL A 94 -28.01 26.44 -8.28
#